data_AF-A0A966BKR5-F1
#
_entry.id   AF-A0A966BKR5-F1
#
_cell.length_a   1.000
_cell.length_b   1.000
_cell.length_c   1.000
_cell.angle_alpha   90.00
_cell.angle_beta   90.00
_cell.angle_gamma   90.00
#
_symmetry.space_group_name_H-M   'P 1'
#
loop_
_entity.id
_entity.type
_entity.pdbx_description
1 polymer ?
#
loop_
_entity_poly.entity_id
_entity_poly.type
_entity_poly.pdbx_seq_one_letter_code
_entity_poly.pdbx_strand_id
1 'polypeptide(L)'
;MTTDKIKNKLESFITEYQGKLGTFNGSLVIYDFIEFINNDPTIEALIKDQYLYVKSQKEIILKMTDNELDSHLSSNVAFDPETPDTWPGKDVFTKEHNMACSIMKDSEPFSPTELGLPICLAYLDMIHEAVSRAKTEIQNNSDKSEKITEVIKEISTTSLPFKFKDKNDEKSLSLVLPMFCIYCLGIVNSYIFNELEKSEFLKGNQPVSAISFDLENSILYIRGQEIKITLKNDKPIDHYILEAIFSKEDLKEQTDFVEIAEDTIKEDYNGNWQRFRNACDNLNKKITKATDNKISDFIIYTTGKTGWCKINQKYL
;
A
#
# COMPACT_ATOMS: atom_id res chain seq x y z
N MET A 1 -4.63 -9.85 -18.79
CA MET A 1 -4.16 -11.01 -17.97
C MET A 1 -5.24 -11.37 -16.93
N THR A 2 -5.08 -12.43 -16.11
CA THR A 2 -5.92 -12.57 -14.89
C THR A 2 -5.41 -11.62 -13.80
N THR A 3 -6.25 -11.23 -12.84
CA THR A 3 -5.89 -10.34 -11.73
C THR A 3 -4.65 -10.82 -10.98
N ASP A 4 -4.58 -12.12 -10.62
CA ASP A 4 -3.40 -12.68 -9.95
C ASP A 4 -2.12 -12.58 -10.80
N LYS A 5 -2.23 -12.78 -12.12
CA LYS A 5 -1.08 -12.64 -13.02
C LYS A 5 -0.62 -11.18 -13.09
N ILE A 6 -1.54 -10.22 -13.04
CA ILE A 6 -1.23 -8.80 -12.98
C ILE A 6 -0.51 -8.48 -11.66
N LYS A 7 -1.08 -8.89 -10.51
CA LYS A 7 -0.49 -8.67 -9.18
C LYS A 7 0.93 -9.24 -9.09
N ASN A 8 1.10 -10.52 -9.45
CA ASN A 8 2.41 -11.18 -9.45
C ASN A 8 3.42 -10.47 -10.36
N LYS A 9 2.98 -9.98 -11.53
CA LYS A 9 3.87 -9.26 -12.45
C LYS A 9 4.30 -7.91 -11.87
N LEU A 10 3.37 -7.16 -11.27
CA LEU A 10 3.65 -5.89 -10.59
C LEU A 10 4.61 -6.06 -9.40
N GLU A 11 4.44 -7.10 -8.59
CA GLU A 11 5.38 -7.42 -7.51
C GLU A 11 6.78 -7.78 -8.04
N SER A 12 6.84 -8.53 -9.14
CA SER A 12 8.13 -8.94 -9.72
C SER A 12 9.00 -7.74 -10.15
N PHE A 13 8.39 -6.63 -10.58
CA PHE A 13 9.13 -5.42 -10.93
C PHE A 13 9.81 -4.80 -9.72
N ILE A 14 9.19 -4.81 -8.53
CA ILE A 14 9.82 -4.32 -7.30
C ILE A 14 11.02 -5.18 -6.94
N THR A 15 10.86 -6.51 -6.94
CA THR A 15 11.96 -7.45 -6.64
C THR A 15 13.10 -7.31 -7.64
N GLU A 16 12.79 -7.19 -8.92
CA GLU A 16 13.79 -7.01 -9.98
C GLU A 16 14.52 -5.67 -9.86
N TYR A 17 13.79 -4.59 -9.55
CA TYR A 17 14.39 -3.27 -9.34
C TYR A 17 15.32 -3.27 -8.13
N GLN A 18 14.92 -3.88 -7.02
CA GLN A 18 15.75 -4.03 -5.82
C GLN A 18 17.06 -4.76 -6.12
N GLY A 19 17.03 -5.80 -6.95
CA GLY A 19 18.23 -6.52 -7.39
C GLY A 19 19.17 -5.70 -8.29
N LYS A 20 18.70 -4.56 -8.81
CA LYS A 20 19.40 -3.68 -9.77
C LYS A 20 19.50 -2.23 -9.25
N LEU A 21 19.38 -2.04 -7.94
CA LEU A 21 19.30 -0.72 -7.29
C LEU A 21 20.49 0.18 -7.68
N GLY A 22 20.20 1.42 -8.07
CA GLY A 22 21.22 2.42 -8.42
C GLY A 22 21.99 2.13 -9.71
N THR A 23 21.52 1.18 -10.53
CA THR A 23 22.13 0.86 -11.83
C THR A 23 21.26 1.32 -12.99
N PHE A 24 21.86 1.48 -14.16
CA PHE A 24 21.15 1.67 -15.43
C PHE A 24 20.06 0.62 -15.66
N ASN A 25 20.35 -0.65 -15.32
CA ASN A 25 19.40 -1.74 -15.46
C ASN A 25 18.20 -1.57 -14.52
N GLY A 26 18.34 -0.87 -13.40
CA GLY A 26 17.21 -0.49 -12.55
C GLY A 26 16.24 0.46 -13.27
N SER A 27 16.76 1.47 -13.98
CA SER A 27 15.93 2.37 -14.79
C SER A 27 15.22 1.65 -15.94
N LEU A 28 15.83 0.60 -16.51
CA LEU A 28 15.14 -0.27 -17.47
C LEU A 28 13.96 -1.02 -16.85
N VAL A 29 14.06 -1.46 -15.60
CA VAL A 29 12.93 -2.09 -14.89
C VAL A 29 11.78 -1.09 -14.72
N ILE A 30 12.07 0.17 -14.39
CA ILE A 30 11.05 1.22 -14.30
C ILE A 30 10.41 1.49 -15.67
N TYR A 31 11.22 1.53 -16.73
CA TYR A 31 10.70 1.65 -18.09
C TYR A 31 9.74 0.50 -18.43
N ASP A 32 10.14 -0.75 -18.19
CA ASP A 32 9.32 -1.93 -18.48
C ASP A 32 8.06 -1.98 -17.61
N PHE A 33 8.13 -1.47 -16.37
CA PHE A 33 6.99 -1.32 -15.48
C PHE A 33 5.93 -0.36 -16.04
N ILE A 34 6.35 0.84 -16.47
CA ILE A 34 5.44 1.83 -17.06
C ILE A 34 4.88 1.33 -18.39
N GLU A 35 5.69 0.67 -19.22
CA GLU A 35 5.19 0.01 -20.44
C GLU A 35 4.14 -1.06 -20.12
N PHE A 36 4.37 -1.90 -19.11
CA PHE A 36 3.39 -2.92 -18.72
C PHE A 36 2.07 -2.30 -18.28
N ILE A 37 2.14 -1.26 -17.45
CA ILE A 37 0.99 -0.53 -16.92
C ILE A 37 0.18 0.14 -18.04
N ASN A 38 0.85 0.75 -19.02
CA ASN A 38 0.20 1.43 -20.14
C ASN A 38 -0.35 0.46 -21.20
N ASN A 39 0.22 -0.74 -21.32
CA ASN A 39 -0.16 -1.70 -22.36
C ASN A 39 -1.12 -2.80 -21.88
N ASP A 40 -1.31 -3.02 -20.57
CA ASP A 40 -2.39 -3.90 -20.08
C ASP A 40 -3.71 -3.11 -20.01
N PRO A 41 -4.74 -3.44 -20.82
CA PRO A 41 -5.98 -2.65 -20.91
C PRO A 41 -6.76 -2.59 -19.60
N THR A 42 -6.58 -3.57 -18.71
CA THR A 42 -7.24 -3.58 -17.40
C THR A 42 -6.61 -2.52 -16.52
N ILE A 43 -5.28 -2.51 -16.45
CA ILE A 43 -4.53 -1.56 -15.63
C ILE A 43 -4.70 -0.14 -16.18
N GLU A 44 -4.54 0.05 -17.49
CA GLU A 44 -4.71 1.33 -18.18
C GLU A 44 -6.04 1.98 -17.81
N ALA A 45 -7.14 1.20 -17.82
CA ALA A 45 -8.45 1.70 -17.47
C ALA A 45 -8.56 2.19 -16.01
N LEU A 46 -7.86 1.56 -15.06
CA LEU A 46 -7.92 1.90 -13.64
C LEU A 46 -7.18 3.20 -13.31
N ILE A 47 -6.07 3.46 -14.00
CA ILE A 47 -5.15 4.56 -13.69
C ILE A 47 -5.30 5.75 -14.63
N LYS A 48 -6.15 5.63 -15.66
CA LYS A 48 -6.31 6.60 -16.75
C LYS A 48 -6.44 8.04 -16.25
N ASP A 49 -7.31 8.25 -15.26
CA ASP A 49 -7.58 9.59 -14.73
C ASP A 49 -6.34 10.15 -14.00
N GLN A 50 -5.58 9.29 -13.33
CA GLN A 50 -4.34 9.69 -12.67
C GLN A 50 -3.25 10.04 -13.68
N TYR A 51 -3.15 9.29 -14.78
CA TYR A 51 -2.23 9.65 -15.87
C TYR A 51 -2.63 10.96 -16.56
N LEU A 52 -3.92 11.21 -16.78
CA LEU A 52 -4.39 12.48 -17.32
C LEU A 52 -4.00 13.65 -16.40
N TYR A 53 -4.20 13.48 -15.10
CA TYR A 53 -3.79 14.46 -14.11
C TYR A 53 -2.26 14.68 -14.11
N VAL A 54 -1.49 13.60 -14.02
CA VAL A 54 -0.01 13.64 -14.05
C VAL A 54 0.49 14.34 -15.32
N LYS A 55 -0.08 14.03 -16.48
CA LYS A 55 0.28 14.67 -17.75
C LYS A 55 0.06 16.18 -17.70
N SER A 56 -1.06 16.63 -17.12
CA SER A 56 -1.32 18.07 -16.96
C SER A 56 -0.29 18.75 -16.02
N GLN A 57 0.18 18.07 -14.98
CA GLN A 57 1.24 18.60 -14.11
C GLN A 57 2.60 18.62 -14.81
N LYS A 58 2.90 17.61 -15.64
CA LYS A 58 4.11 17.61 -16.48
C LYS A 58 4.13 18.75 -17.50
N GLU A 59 2.99 19.11 -18.08
CA GLU A 59 2.89 20.26 -18.97
C GLU A 59 3.21 21.59 -18.27
N ILE A 60 2.97 21.68 -16.96
CA ILE A 60 3.39 22.82 -16.14
C ILE A 60 4.92 22.81 -16.01
N ILE A 61 5.51 21.67 -15.63
CA ILE A 61 6.97 21.51 -15.54
C ILE A 61 7.66 21.89 -16.86
N LEU A 62 7.15 21.40 -17.99
CA LEU A 62 7.76 21.64 -19.31
C LEU A 62 7.68 23.10 -19.78
N LYS A 63 6.83 23.92 -19.15
CA LYS A 63 6.73 25.37 -19.43
C LYS A 63 7.67 26.19 -18.55
N MET A 64 8.24 25.61 -17.50
CA MET A 64 9.19 26.27 -16.63
C MET A 64 10.56 26.38 -17.30
N THR A 65 11.22 27.51 -17.10
CA THR A 65 12.64 27.69 -17.40
C THR A 65 13.51 26.90 -16.42
N ASP A 66 14.76 26.61 -16.77
CA ASP A 66 15.70 25.92 -15.87
C ASP A 66 15.84 26.64 -14.52
N ASN A 67 15.84 27.99 -14.51
CA ASN A 67 15.89 28.79 -13.29
C ASN A 67 14.62 28.65 -12.43
N GLU A 68 13.44 28.57 -13.06
CA GLU A 68 12.18 28.33 -12.35
C GLU A 68 12.16 26.90 -11.81
N LEU A 69 12.57 25.92 -12.61
CA LEU A 69 12.66 24.53 -12.20
C LEU A 69 13.61 24.38 -11.01
N ASP A 70 14.79 24.99 -11.07
CA ASP A 70 15.73 25.06 -9.96
C ASP A 70 15.10 25.77 -8.76
N SER A 71 14.41 26.89 -8.92
CA SER A 71 13.76 27.57 -7.78
C SER A 71 12.63 26.76 -7.15
N HIS A 72 11.87 25.99 -7.92
CA HIS A 72 10.71 25.21 -7.46
C HIS A 72 11.08 23.81 -6.98
N LEU A 73 12.17 23.23 -7.48
CA LEU A 73 12.65 21.87 -7.16
C LEU A 73 13.99 21.87 -6.40
N SER A 74 14.58 23.04 -6.12
CA SER A 74 15.89 23.17 -5.48
C SER A 74 15.98 22.36 -4.20
N SER A 75 17.03 21.57 -4.18
CA SER A 75 17.45 20.65 -3.13
C SER A 75 17.85 21.27 -1.80
N ASN A 76 17.90 22.60 -1.72
CA ASN A 76 18.45 23.26 -0.55
C ASN A 76 17.39 23.59 0.50
N VAL A 77 16.11 23.48 0.15
CA VAL A 77 15.00 23.69 1.09
C VAL A 77 14.54 22.33 1.62
N ALA A 78 14.90 22.05 2.87
CA ALA A 78 14.40 20.87 3.58
C ALA A 78 12.87 20.96 3.68
N PHE A 79 12.18 19.85 3.42
CA PHE A 79 10.76 19.76 3.72
C PHE A 79 10.59 19.84 5.24
N ASP A 80 9.96 20.91 5.70
CA ASP A 80 9.68 21.13 7.11
C ASP A 80 8.17 20.90 7.34
N PRO A 81 7.77 19.81 8.02
CA PRO A 81 6.36 19.52 8.27
C PRO A 81 5.67 20.59 9.13
N GLU A 82 6.41 21.46 9.81
CA GLU A 82 5.86 22.60 10.55
C GLU A 82 5.66 23.84 9.66
N THR A 83 6.31 23.88 8.48
CA THR A 83 6.14 24.93 7.46
C THR A 83 5.93 24.32 6.08
N PRO A 84 4.82 23.61 5.84
CA PRO A 84 4.60 22.81 4.64
C PRO A 84 4.64 23.65 3.35
N ASP A 85 4.37 24.96 3.42
CA ASP A 85 4.51 25.94 2.32
C ASP A 85 5.91 25.98 1.70
N THR A 86 6.91 25.36 2.32
CA THR A 86 8.29 25.25 1.82
C THR A 86 8.52 24.02 0.95
N TRP A 87 7.52 23.15 0.74
CA TRP A 87 7.64 21.93 -0.05
C TRP A 87 8.05 22.21 -1.51
N PRO A 88 9.20 21.66 -1.98
CA PRO A 88 9.57 21.66 -3.39
C PRO A 88 8.49 21.03 -4.29
N GLY A 89 8.07 21.75 -5.33
CA GLY A 89 7.06 21.28 -6.29
C GLY A 89 5.61 21.54 -5.90
N LYS A 90 5.33 22.31 -4.84
CA LYS A 90 3.95 22.70 -4.45
C LYS A 90 3.14 23.38 -5.56
N ASP A 91 3.81 24.10 -6.45
CA ASP A 91 3.17 24.80 -7.57
C ASP A 91 2.86 23.86 -8.74
N VAL A 92 3.46 22.66 -8.74
CA VAL A 92 3.22 21.58 -9.69
C VAL A 92 2.23 20.56 -9.14
N PHE A 93 2.24 20.29 -7.83
CA PHE A 93 1.34 19.34 -7.18
C PHE A 93 0.50 20.08 -6.12
N THR A 94 -0.19 21.14 -6.55
CA THR A 94 -0.92 22.04 -5.63
C THR A 94 -2.04 21.34 -4.89
N LYS A 95 -2.69 20.36 -5.51
CA LYS A 95 -3.74 19.57 -4.86
C LYS A 95 -3.14 18.73 -3.72
N GLU A 96 -2.05 18.03 -3.99
CA GLU A 96 -1.34 17.19 -3.03
C GLU A 96 -0.74 18.05 -1.92
N HIS A 97 -0.18 19.21 -2.27
CA HIS A 97 0.31 20.20 -1.32
C HIS A 97 -0.78 20.66 -0.34
N ASN A 98 -1.93 21.09 -0.86
CA ASN A 98 -3.04 21.53 -0.03
C ASN A 98 -3.57 20.39 0.87
N MET A 99 -3.62 19.17 0.35
CA MET A 99 -3.99 17.98 1.11
C MET A 99 -2.99 17.72 2.25
N ALA A 100 -1.69 17.72 1.97
CA ALA A 100 -0.64 17.56 2.97
C ALA A 100 -0.72 18.64 4.06
N CYS A 101 -0.95 19.91 3.69
CA CYS A 101 -1.14 21.02 4.62
C CYS A 101 -2.34 20.80 5.56
N SER A 102 -3.47 20.30 5.05
CA SER A 102 -4.67 20.03 5.86
C SER A 102 -4.42 18.87 6.83
N ILE A 103 -3.84 17.76 6.35
CA ILE A 103 -3.51 16.59 7.19
C ILE A 103 -2.65 16.99 8.38
N MET A 104 -1.62 17.83 8.16
CA MET A 104 -0.71 18.28 9.22
C MET A 104 -1.38 19.21 10.23
N LYS A 105 -2.32 20.05 9.78
CA LYS A 105 -3.05 20.99 10.66
C LYS A 105 -4.09 20.28 11.52
N ASP A 106 -4.85 19.38 10.91
CA ASP A 106 -6.07 18.85 11.50
C ASP A 106 -5.87 17.43 12.07
N SER A 107 -4.68 16.84 11.92
CA SER A 107 -4.37 15.45 12.31
C SER A 107 -5.34 14.43 11.71
N GLU A 108 -5.89 14.74 10.53
CA GLU A 108 -6.87 13.89 9.88
C GLU A 108 -6.23 12.58 9.39
N PRO A 109 -6.95 11.44 9.51
CA PRO A 109 -6.51 10.22 8.89
C PRO A 109 -6.43 10.41 7.37
N PHE A 110 -5.30 10.03 6.77
CA PHE A 110 -5.09 10.17 5.33
C PHE A 110 -4.61 8.87 4.70
N SER A 111 -4.91 8.70 3.41
CA SER A 111 -4.35 7.64 2.59
C SER A 111 -3.01 8.08 2.00
N PRO A 112 -1.88 7.47 2.37
CA PRO A 112 -0.59 7.76 1.74
C PRO A 112 -0.61 7.51 0.23
N THR A 113 -1.47 6.59 -0.22
CA THR A 113 -1.68 6.30 -1.64
C THR A 113 -2.34 7.48 -2.36
N GLU A 114 -3.38 8.10 -1.80
CA GLU A 114 -4.06 9.23 -2.46
C GLU A 114 -3.16 10.44 -2.60
N LEU A 115 -2.40 10.76 -1.54
CA LEU A 115 -1.45 11.88 -1.55
C LEU A 115 -0.24 11.58 -2.45
N GLY A 116 0.31 10.38 -2.35
CA GLY A 116 1.58 10.03 -2.99
C GLY A 116 1.46 9.60 -4.45
N LEU A 117 0.31 9.07 -4.87
CA LEU A 117 0.18 8.42 -6.19
C LEU A 117 0.50 9.35 -7.37
N PRO A 118 -0.03 10.58 -7.47
CA PRO A 118 0.29 11.47 -8.59
C PRO A 118 1.77 11.78 -8.69
N ILE A 119 2.42 12.03 -7.55
CA ILE A 119 3.86 12.35 -7.47
C ILE A 119 4.68 11.13 -7.89
N CYS A 120 4.32 9.95 -7.38
CA CYS A 120 5.01 8.70 -7.70
C CYS A 120 4.88 8.33 -9.17
N LEU A 121 3.68 8.46 -9.74
CA LEU A 121 3.44 8.21 -11.17
C LEU A 121 4.21 9.19 -12.04
N ALA A 122 4.15 10.50 -11.74
CA ALA A 122 4.89 11.51 -12.49
C ALA A 122 6.39 11.22 -12.50
N TYR A 123 6.93 10.82 -11.35
CA TYR A 123 8.34 10.54 -11.20
C TYR A 123 8.78 9.31 -12.01
N LEU A 124 8.05 8.20 -11.92
CA LEU A 124 8.35 6.99 -12.70
C LEU A 124 8.18 7.23 -14.21
N ASP A 125 7.19 8.03 -14.60
CA ASP A 125 6.94 8.41 -15.99
C ASP A 125 8.05 9.30 -16.58
N MET A 126 8.63 10.19 -15.78
CA MET A 126 9.83 10.97 -16.18
C MET A 126 11.04 10.06 -16.45
N ILE A 127 11.25 9.03 -15.62
CA ILE A 127 12.31 8.03 -15.86
C ILE A 127 12.02 7.25 -17.14
N HIS A 128 10.77 6.81 -17.34
CA HIS A 128 10.36 6.12 -18.56
C HIS A 128 10.65 6.94 -19.81
N GLU A 129 10.29 8.23 -19.83
CA GLU A 129 10.58 9.11 -20.96
C GLU A 129 12.08 9.31 -21.20
N ALA A 130 12.86 9.47 -20.13
CA ALA A 130 14.31 9.60 -20.25
C ALA A 130 14.93 8.34 -20.89
N VAL A 131 14.50 7.16 -20.44
CA VAL A 131 14.93 5.87 -21.01
C VAL A 131 14.42 5.68 -22.44
N SER A 132 13.20 6.14 -22.76
CA SER A 132 12.63 6.05 -24.11
C SER A 132 13.39 6.92 -25.12
N ARG A 133 13.69 8.18 -24.76
CA ARG A 133 14.54 9.08 -25.56
C ARG A 133 15.92 8.47 -25.80
N ALA A 134 16.54 7.97 -24.74
CA ALA A 134 17.81 7.27 -24.79
C ALA A 134 17.80 6.08 -25.77
N LYS A 135 16.81 5.19 -25.68
CA LYS A 135 16.67 4.05 -26.58
C LYS A 135 16.54 4.49 -28.04
N THR A 136 15.74 5.52 -28.30
CA THR A 136 15.52 6.07 -29.66
C THR A 136 16.80 6.67 -30.23
N GLU A 137 17.56 7.42 -29.42
CA GLU A 137 18.82 8.01 -29.84
C GLU A 137 19.91 6.96 -30.12
N ILE A 138 19.99 5.91 -29.30
CA ILE A 138 20.92 4.78 -29.51
C ILE A 138 20.63 4.05 -30.82
N GLN A 139 19.36 3.80 -31.12
CA GLN A 139 18.96 3.15 -32.38
C GLN A 139 19.34 3.97 -33.61
N ASN A 140 19.33 5.29 -33.50
CA ASN A 140 19.63 6.20 -34.61
C ASN A 140 21.12 6.58 -34.71
N ASN A 141 21.93 6.36 -33.67
CA ASN A 141 23.34 6.77 -33.64
C ASN A 141 24.18 5.95 -32.62
N SER A 142 24.87 4.91 -33.07
CA SER A 142 25.65 3.99 -32.22
C SER A 142 26.71 4.69 -31.36
N ASP A 143 27.27 5.79 -31.87
CA ASP A 143 28.36 6.53 -31.23
C ASP A 143 27.90 7.38 -30.04
N LYS A 144 26.58 7.53 -29.84
CA LYS A 144 25.99 8.25 -28.68
C LYS A 144 25.65 7.33 -27.50
N SER A 145 25.77 6.02 -27.65
CA SER A 145 25.32 5.05 -26.64
C SER A 145 26.01 5.20 -25.28
N GLU A 146 27.29 5.56 -25.28
CA GLU A 146 28.08 5.72 -24.05
C GLU A 146 27.64 6.96 -23.24
N LYS A 147 27.44 8.10 -23.90
CA LYS A 147 26.97 9.34 -23.26
C LYS A 147 25.56 9.21 -22.70
N ILE A 148 24.68 8.50 -23.40
CA ILE A 148 23.30 8.26 -22.97
C ILE A 148 23.27 7.34 -21.73
N THR A 149 24.13 6.33 -21.70
CA THR A 149 24.30 5.46 -20.54
C THR A 149 24.78 6.27 -19.32
N GLU A 150 25.65 7.26 -19.54
CA GLU A 150 26.16 8.14 -18.50
C GLU A 150 25.05 9.04 -17.92
N VAL A 151 24.22 9.67 -18.76
CA VAL A 151 23.06 10.48 -18.32
C VAL A 151 22.06 9.65 -17.51
N ILE A 152 21.74 8.43 -17.96
CA ILE A 152 20.82 7.56 -17.20
C ILE A 152 21.45 7.10 -15.89
N LYS A 153 22.77 6.87 -15.86
CA LYS A 153 23.50 6.54 -14.64
C LYS A 153 23.48 7.71 -13.64
N GLU A 154 23.60 8.94 -14.13
CA GLU A 154 23.47 10.15 -13.30
C GLU A 154 22.07 10.23 -12.69
N ILE A 155 21.01 10.06 -13.48
CA ILE A 155 19.63 9.95 -12.98
C ILE A 155 19.51 8.82 -11.94
N SER A 156 20.16 7.68 -12.17
CA SER A 156 20.08 6.52 -11.26
C SER A 156 20.84 6.70 -9.94
N THR A 157 21.70 7.72 -9.84
CA THR A 157 22.60 7.94 -8.69
C THR A 157 22.41 9.29 -8.01
N THR A 158 21.53 10.14 -8.55
CA THR A 158 21.20 11.44 -7.97
C THR A 158 20.61 11.25 -6.58
N SER A 159 21.01 12.02 -5.57
CA SER A 159 20.35 12.02 -4.27
C SER A 159 19.12 12.90 -4.32
N LEU A 160 17.98 12.42 -3.81
CA LEU A 160 16.86 13.32 -3.61
C LEU A 160 17.10 14.13 -2.33
N PRO A 161 16.78 15.43 -2.37
CA PRO A 161 17.09 16.34 -1.30
C PRO A 161 16.00 16.42 -0.23
N PHE A 162 15.25 15.34 -0.03
CA PHE A 162 14.34 15.29 1.11
C PHE A 162 15.18 15.19 2.36
N LYS A 163 15.29 16.29 3.10
CA LYS A 163 15.74 16.33 4.48
C LYS A 163 14.49 16.45 5.34
N PHE A 164 14.15 15.40 6.06
CA PHE A 164 13.12 15.47 7.09
C PHE A 164 13.77 16.01 8.36
N LYS A 165 13.20 17.07 8.95
CA LYS A 165 13.51 17.43 10.34
C LYS A 165 12.71 16.53 11.27
N ASP A 166 13.39 15.77 12.12
CA ASP A 166 12.75 15.14 13.27
C ASP A 166 12.53 16.21 14.34
N LYS A 167 11.37 16.18 15.04
CA LYS A 167 11.02 17.15 16.09
C LYS A 167 12.01 17.14 17.26
N ASN A 168 12.81 16.08 17.39
CA ASN A 168 13.70 15.87 18.53
C ASN A 168 15.19 15.69 18.17
N ASP A 169 15.59 15.71 16.90
CA ASP A 169 16.99 15.45 16.52
C ASP A 169 17.37 16.16 15.20
N GLU A 170 18.56 16.78 15.14
CA GLU A 170 19.16 17.39 13.93
C GLU A 170 19.52 16.35 12.84
N LYS A 171 18.98 15.13 12.89
CA LYS A 171 19.25 14.09 11.90
C LYS A 171 18.38 14.29 10.69
N SER A 172 18.95 14.88 9.64
CA SER A 172 18.33 14.88 8.32
C SER A 172 18.32 13.45 7.76
N LEU A 173 17.14 12.85 7.65
CA LEU A 173 16.99 11.62 6.87
C LEU A 173 17.10 12.02 5.40
N SER A 174 18.10 11.52 4.67
CA SER A 174 18.21 11.69 3.22
C SER A 174 17.70 10.44 2.52
N LEU A 175 16.69 10.61 1.67
CA LEU A 175 16.22 9.53 0.81
C LEU A 175 17.02 9.54 -0.48
N VAL A 176 17.89 8.55 -0.68
CA VAL A 176 18.57 8.39 -1.99
C VAL A 176 17.54 7.98 -3.04
N LEU A 177 17.70 8.48 -4.25
CA LEU A 177 16.70 8.34 -5.29
C LEU A 177 16.29 6.89 -5.60
N PRO A 178 17.22 5.90 -5.61
CA PRO A 178 16.80 4.52 -5.83
C PRO A 178 15.83 3.99 -4.75
N MET A 179 15.95 4.45 -3.51
CA MET A 179 15.01 4.09 -2.45
C MET A 179 13.64 4.76 -2.64
N PHE A 180 13.63 5.99 -3.15
CA PHE A 180 12.38 6.65 -3.52
C PHE A 180 11.66 5.92 -4.65
N CYS A 181 12.39 5.42 -5.67
CA CYS A 181 11.78 4.62 -6.73
C CYS A 181 11.09 3.36 -6.21
N ILE A 182 11.67 2.66 -5.20
CA ILE A 182 11.01 1.52 -4.55
C ILE A 182 9.68 1.97 -3.91
N TYR A 183 9.70 3.09 -3.20
CA TYR A 183 8.50 3.67 -2.61
C TYR A 183 7.45 3.99 -3.68
N CYS A 184 7.84 4.63 -4.78
CA CYS A 184 6.94 4.94 -5.90
C CYS A 184 6.30 3.69 -6.51
N LEU A 185 7.10 2.65 -6.80
CA LEU A 185 6.58 1.38 -7.31
C LEU A 185 5.58 0.76 -6.34
N GLY A 186 5.87 0.79 -5.03
CA GLY A 186 4.98 0.28 -3.99
C GLY A 186 3.64 1.02 -3.92
N ILE A 187 3.65 2.35 -3.99
CA ILE A 187 2.43 3.17 -3.99
C ILE A 187 1.56 2.88 -5.22
N VAL A 188 2.18 2.83 -6.41
CA VAL A 188 1.45 2.55 -7.66
C VAL A 188 0.87 1.13 -7.64
N ASN A 189 1.64 0.13 -7.21
CA ASN A 189 1.15 -1.25 -7.07
C ASN A 189 -0.02 -1.33 -6.10
N SER A 190 0.09 -0.69 -4.93
CA SER A 190 -0.97 -0.70 -3.91
C SER A 190 -2.25 -0.09 -4.44
N TYR A 191 -2.16 1.02 -5.19
CA TYR A 191 -3.32 1.61 -5.85
C TYR A 191 -3.98 0.64 -6.83
N ILE A 192 -3.19 0.06 -7.75
CA ILE A 192 -3.70 -0.87 -8.75
C ILE A 192 -4.34 -2.10 -8.09
N PHE A 193 -3.74 -2.64 -7.01
CA PHE A 193 -4.29 -3.80 -6.30
C PHE A 193 -5.64 -3.48 -5.68
N ASN A 194 -5.73 -2.35 -4.99
CA ASN A 194 -6.98 -1.89 -4.39
C ASN A 194 -8.07 -1.66 -5.44
N GLU A 195 -7.73 -1.04 -6.57
CA GLU A 195 -8.71 -0.78 -7.65
C GLU A 195 -9.12 -2.08 -8.38
N LEU A 196 -8.21 -3.03 -8.57
CA LEU A 196 -8.54 -4.35 -9.10
C LEU A 196 -9.54 -5.06 -8.17
N GLU A 197 -9.27 -5.07 -6.86
CA GLU A 197 -10.16 -5.66 -5.84
C GLU A 197 -11.52 -4.96 -5.82
N LYS A 198 -11.57 -3.63 -5.89
CA LYS A 198 -12.82 -2.85 -6.03
C LYS A 198 -13.56 -3.18 -7.33
N SER A 199 -12.86 -3.35 -8.45
CA SER A 199 -13.49 -3.63 -9.75
C SER A 199 -14.06 -5.06 -9.83
N GLU A 200 -13.42 -6.02 -9.16
CA GLU A 200 -13.94 -7.37 -8.98
C GLU A 200 -15.16 -7.35 -8.06
N PHE A 201 -15.14 -6.50 -7.03
CA PHE A 201 -16.28 -6.22 -6.15
C PHE A 201 -17.51 -5.65 -6.90
N LEU A 202 -17.32 -4.68 -7.80
CA LEU A 202 -18.42 -4.06 -8.56
C LEU A 202 -19.04 -4.97 -9.65
N LYS A 203 -18.36 -6.04 -10.05
CA LYS A 203 -18.83 -7.01 -11.06
C LYS A 203 -19.78 -8.09 -10.51
N GLY A 204 -20.25 -7.94 -9.27
CA GLY A 204 -21.23 -8.84 -8.67
C GLY A 204 -20.64 -9.95 -7.80
N ASN A 205 -19.33 -9.93 -7.55
CA ASN A 205 -18.76 -10.64 -6.42
C ASN A 205 -18.95 -9.73 -5.19
N GLN A 206 -19.76 -10.16 -4.23
CA GLN A 206 -20.07 -9.41 -3.00
C GLN A 206 -18.81 -8.85 -2.30
N PRO A 207 -18.94 -7.76 -1.51
CA PRO A 207 -17.80 -7.17 -0.80
C PRO A 207 -17.16 -8.23 0.06
N VAL A 208 -15.94 -8.63 -0.28
CA VAL A 208 -15.08 -9.25 0.72
C VAL A 208 -14.60 -8.08 1.56
N SER A 209 -15.31 -7.79 2.64
CA SER A 209 -14.76 -6.93 3.69
C SER A 209 -13.33 -7.39 3.99
N ALA A 210 -12.41 -6.46 4.28
CA ALA A 210 -10.98 -6.76 4.46
C ALA A 210 -10.76 -7.98 5.37
N ILE A 211 -11.70 -8.17 6.29
CA ILE A 211 -12.00 -9.45 6.90
C ILE A 211 -13.52 -9.72 6.82
N SER A 212 -13.92 -10.96 6.58
CA SER A 212 -15.33 -11.38 6.60
C SER A 212 -15.46 -12.78 7.19
N PHE A 213 -16.63 -13.13 7.72
CA PHE A 213 -16.88 -14.46 8.25
C PHE A 213 -18.16 -15.05 7.65
N ASP A 214 -18.01 -16.14 6.91
CA ASP A 214 -19.12 -16.95 6.42
C ASP A 214 -19.60 -17.87 7.55
N LEU A 215 -20.72 -17.48 8.14
CA LEU A 215 -21.34 -18.15 9.28
C LEU A 215 -21.90 -19.54 8.93
N GLU A 216 -22.31 -19.77 7.68
CA GLU A 216 -22.88 -21.05 7.27
C GLU A 216 -21.77 -22.08 7.08
N ASN A 217 -20.73 -21.70 6.33
CA ASN A 217 -19.63 -22.58 5.98
C ASN A 217 -18.47 -22.56 7.00
N SER A 218 -18.53 -21.67 8.00
CA SER A 218 -17.47 -21.46 8.99
C SER A 218 -16.12 -21.12 8.35
N ILE A 219 -16.13 -20.18 7.41
CA ILE A 219 -14.93 -19.74 6.68
C ILE A 219 -14.64 -18.28 7.04
N LEU A 220 -13.45 -18.03 7.58
CA LEU A 220 -12.93 -16.69 7.78
C LEU A 220 -12.19 -16.27 6.52
N TYR A 221 -12.56 -15.13 5.95
CA TYR A 221 -11.82 -14.50 4.85
C TYR A 221 -11.00 -13.36 5.42
N ILE A 222 -9.71 -13.33 5.09
CA ILE A 222 -8.83 -12.19 5.39
C ILE A 222 -8.20 -11.76 4.07
N ARG A 223 -8.60 -10.59 3.56
CA ARG A 223 -8.16 -10.03 2.26
C ARG A 223 -8.28 -11.04 1.12
N GLY A 224 -9.44 -11.71 1.06
CA GLY A 224 -9.73 -12.76 0.07
C GLY A 224 -9.10 -14.13 0.36
N GLN A 225 -8.23 -14.26 1.36
CA GLN A 225 -7.69 -15.55 1.75
C GLN A 225 -8.67 -16.34 2.62
N GLU A 226 -9.03 -17.54 2.17
CA GLU A 226 -9.93 -18.44 2.90
C GLU A 226 -9.23 -19.21 4.03
N ILE A 227 -9.82 -19.17 5.22
CA ILE A 227 -9.35 -19.87 6.41
C ILE A 227 -10.52 -20.68 6.99
N LYS A 228 -10.49 -22.00 6.78
CA LYS A 228 -11.51 -22.91 7.30
C LYS A 228 -11.42 -23.04 8.83
N ILE A 229 -12.48 -22.67 9.53
CA ILE A 229 -12.53 -22.70 11.00
C ILE A 229 -12.97 -24.07 11.50
N THR A 230 -13.91 -24.73 10.83
CA THR A 230 -14.30 -26.11 11.11
C THR A 230 -13.92 -27.05 9.96
N LEU A 231 -13.68 -28.31 10.31
CA LEU A 231 -13.48 -29.43 9.37
C LEU A 231 -14.62 -30.47 9.48
N LYS A 232 -15.55 -30.29 10.43
CA LYS A 232 -16.64 -31.23 10.75
C LYS A 232 -17.96 -30.48 10.89
N ASN A 233 -19.07 -31.21 10.87
CA ASN A 233 -20.43 -30.65 10.95
C ASN A 233 -20.70 -29.89 12.28
N ASP A 234 -20.01 -30.22 13.36
CA ASP A 234 -20.17 -29.51 14.63
C ASP A 234 -19.37 -28.21 14.66
N LYS A 235 -20.04 -27.11 14.99
CA LYS A 235 -19.44 -25.77 15.14
C LYS A 235 -18.63 -25.69 16.46
N PRO A 236 -17.31 -25.49 16.42
CA PRO A 236 -16.47 -25.36 17.62
C PRO A 236 -16.62 -23.98 18.29
N ILE A 237 -16.09 -23.80 19.50
CA ILE A 237 -16.06 -22.49 20.18
C ILE A 237 -15.36 -21.43 19.33
N ASP A 238 -14.32 -21.81 18.57
CA ASP A 238 -13.65 -20.96 17.57
C ASP A 238 -14.65 -20.30 16.60
N HIS A 239 -15.68 -21.04 16.17
CA HIS A 239 -16.74 -20.53 15.29
C HIS A 239 -17.59 -19.50 16.01
N TYR A 240 -18.07 -19.82 17.21
CA TYR A 240 -18.95 -18.94 17.98
C TYR A 240 -18.26 -17.66 18.43
N ILE A 241 -16.94 -17.67 18.64
CA ILE A 241 -16.17 -16.45 18.88
C ILE A 241 -16.24 -15.51 17.66
N LEU A 242 -16.03 -16.05 16.45
CA LEU A 242 -16.09 -15.25 15.24
C LEU A 242 -17.53 -14.79 14.95
N GLU A 243 -18.52 -15.66 15.14
CA GLU A 243 -19.93 -15.29 15.03
C GLU A 243 -20.27 -14.11 15.95
N ALA A 244 -19.89 -14.17 17.22
CA ALA A 244 -20.15 -13.11 18.18
C ALA A 244 -19.48 -11.78 17.78
N ILE A 245 -18.19 -11.82 17.38
CA ILE A 245 -17.47 -10.62 16.97
C ILE A 245 -18.07 -10.01 15.70
N PHE A 246 -18.33 -10.83 14.67
CA PHE A 246 -18.85 -10.37 13.37
C PHE A 246 -20.35 -10.04 13.40
N SER A 247 -21.06 -10.33 14.50
CA SER A 247 -22.43 -9.88 14.72
C SER A 247 -22.54 -8.43 15.18
N LYS A 248 -21.43 -7.82 15.63
CA LYS A 248 -21.37 -6.42 16.05
C LYS A 248 -21.29 -5.48 14.85
N GLU A 249 -21.87 -4.28 14.99
CA GLU A 249 -21.76 -3.24 13.95
C GLU A 249 -20.32 -2.70 13.84
N ASP A 250 -19.59 -2.58 14.95
CA ASP A 250 -18.19 -2.17 14.98
C ASP A 250 -17.27 -3.33 15.42
N LEU A 251 -16.46 -3.83 14.48
CA LEU A 251 -15.48 -4.90 14.72
C LEU A 251 -14.33 -4.50 15.65
N LYS A 252 -14.20 -3.21 16.01
CA LYS A 252 -13.22 -2.72 16.99
C LYS A 252 -13.64 -3.01 18.43
N GLU A 253 -14.93 -3.25 18.66
CA GLU A 253 -15.46 -3.54 19.98
C GLU A 253 -14.94 -4.87 20.52
N GLN A 254 -14.77 -4.93 21.83
CA GLN A 254 -14.49 -6.18 22.51
C GLN A 254 -15.78 -6.98 22.71
N THR A 255 -15.63 -8.30 22.74
CA THR A 255 -16.72 -9.24 22.99
C THR A 255 -16.38 -10.02 24.26
N ASP A 256 -17.25 -9.91 25.27
CA ASP A 256 -17.01 -10.55 26.58
C ASP A 256 -17.28 -12.05 26.49
N PHE A 257 -16.50 -12.89 27.19
CA PHE A 257 -16.72 -14.34 27.15
C PHE A 257 -18.09 -14.77 27.70
N VAL A 258 -18.68 -13.96 28.57
CA VAL A 258 -20.05 -14.11 29.06
C VAL A 258 -21.04 -13.94 27.90
N GLU A 259 -20.90 -12.86 27.13
CA GLU A 259 -21.71 -12.55 25.93
C GLU A 259 -21.63 -13.70 24.92
N ILE A 260 -20.43 -14.22 24.65
CA ILE A 260 -20.27 -15.35 23.72
C ILE A 260 -20.99 -16.61 24.27
N ALA A 261 -20.86 -16.91 25.56
CA ALA A 261 -21.51 -18.07 26.17
C ALA A 261 -23.04 -17.98 26.14
N GLU A 262 -23.58 -16.87 26.61
CA GLU A 262 -25.01 -16.71 26.88
C GLU A 262 -25.77 -16.27 25.61
N ASP A 263 -25.19 -15.37 24.82
CA ASP A 263 -25.90 -14.77 23.67
C ASP A 263 -25.64 -15.53 22.37
N THR A 264 -24.46 -16.14 22.21
CA THR A 264 -24.11 -16.87 20.98
C THR A 264 -24.27 -18.38 21.14
N ILE A 265 -23.67 -18.97 22.17
CA ILE A 265 -23.68 -20.43 22.40
C ILE A 265 -24.99 -20.89 23.07
N LYS A 266 -25.69 -19.99 23.78
CA LYS A 266 -26.91 -20.29 24.58
C LYS A 266 -26.65 -21.27 25.73
N GLU A 267 -25.54 -21.07 26.44
CA GLU A 267 -25.15 -21.84 27.62
C GLU A 267 -24.89 -20.93 28.84
N ASP A 268 -25.19 -21.44 30.05
CA ASP A 268 -24.87 -20.73 31.29
C ASP A 268 -23.36 -20.55 31.47
N TYR A 269 -22.92 -19.30 31.66
CA TYR A 269 -21.52 -19.02 31.89
C TYR A 269 -21.11 -19.30 33.34
N ASN A 270 -20.55 -20.48 33.58
CA ASN A 270 -20.05 -20.89 34.90
C ASN A 270 -18.65 -20.35 35.25
N GLY A 271 -18.15 -19.35 34.53
CA GLY A 271 -16.81 -18.78 34.74
C GLY A 271 -15.66 -19.58 34.12
N ASN A 272 -15.94 -20.55 33.23
CA ASN A 272 -14.93 -21.31 32.50
C ASN A 272 -14.30 -20.51 31.34
N TRP A 273 -13.58 -19.44 31.67
CA TRP A 273 -12.87 -18.60 30.71
C TRP A 273 -11.76 -19.36 29.96
N GLN A 274 -11.25 -20.46 30.53
CA GLN A 274 -10.18 -21.25 29.91
C GLN A 274 -10.58 -21.82 28.54
N ARG A 275 -11.85 -22.22 28.38
CA ARG A 275 -12.32 -22.76 27.08
C ARG A 275 -12.29 -21.71 25.97
N PHE A 276 -12.67 -20.48 26.29
CA PHE A 276 -12.68 -19.35 25.34
C PHE A 276 -11.27 -18.88 25.01
N ARG A 277 -10.40 -18.80 26.01
CA ARG A 277 -8.96 -18.56 25.80
C ARG A 277 -8.36 -19.59 24.83
N ASN A 278 -8.59 -20.88 25.10
CA ASN A 278 -8.03 -21.95 24.26
C ASN A 278 -8.54 -21.87 22.82
N ALA A 279 -9.81 -21.46 22.63
CA ALA A 279 -10.39 -21.23 21.32
C ALA A 279 -9.76 -20.02 20.60
N CYS A 280 -9.47 -18.92 21.32
CA CYS A 280 -8.71 -17.80 20.77
C CYS A 280 -7.29 -18.21 20.33
N ASP A 281 -6.59 -19.01 21.15
CA ASP A 281 -5.28 -19.56 20.79
C ASP A 281 -5.35 -20.47 19.56
N ASN A 282 -6.41 -21.28 19.45
CA ASN A 282 -6.63 -22.15 18.29
C ASN A 282 -6.93 -21.34 17.02
N LEU A 283 -7.74 -20.29 17.11
CA LEU A 283 -8.01 -19.36 16.01
C LEU A 283 -6.71 -18.73 15.52
N ASN A 284 -5.91 -18.15 16.42
CA ASN A 284 -4.62 -17.57 16.06
C ASN A 284 -3.72 -18.61 15.38
N LYS A 285 -3.57 -19.82 15.93
CA LYS A 285 -2.79 -20.90 15.30
C LYS A 285 -3.26 -21.27 13.90
N LYS A 286 -4.58 -21.38 13.68
CA LYS A 286 -5.16 -21.69 12.36
C LYS A 286 -4.82 -20.59 11.36
N ILE A 287 -4.99 -19.33 11.77
CA ILE A 287 -4.73 -18.16 10.93
C ILE A 287 -3.23 -18.04 10.62
N THR A 288 -2.36 -18.19 11.62
CA THR A 288 -0.91 -18.19 11.44
C THR A 288 -0.47 -19.25 10.44
N LYS A 289 -1.01 -20.47 10.56
CA LYS A 289 -0.69 -21.55 9.64
C LYS A 289 -1.19 -21.26 8.22
N ALA A 290 -2.41 -20.74 8.08
CA ALA A 290 -2.97 -20.45 6.77
C ALA A 290 -2.23 -19.31 6.07
N THR A 291 -1.77 -18.32 6.83
CA THR A 291 -1.14 -17.09 6.30
C THR A 291 0.38 -17.17 6.20
N ASP A 292 0.97 -18.36 6.25
CA ASP A 292 2.43 -18.57 6.23
C ASP A 292 3.17 -17.72 7.29
N ASN A 293 2.63 -17.68 8.51
CA ASN A 293 3.12 -16.90 9.65
C ASN A 293 3.04 -15.37 9.50
N LYS A 294 2.35 -14.83 8.49
CA LYS A 294 2.16 -13.37 8.32
C LYS A 294 1.22 -12.78 9.36
N ILE A 295 0.28 -13.57 9.89
CA ILE A 295 -0.70 -13.14 10.89
C ILE A 295 -0.62 -14.06 12.13
N SER A 296 -0.06 -13.56 13.23
CA SER A 296 0.19 -14.33 14.45
C SER A 296 -0.78 -14.07 15.61
N ASP A 297 -1.42 -12.91 15.60
CA ASP A 297 -2.12 -12.31 16.74
C ASP A 297 -3.40 -11.62 16.25
N PHE A 298 -4.18 -12.35 15.44
CA PHE A 298 -5.43 -11.87 14.86
C PHE A 298 -6.48 -11.57 15.93
N ILE A 299 -6.63 -12.47 16.91
CA ILE A 299 -7.49 -12.31 18.08
C ILE A 299 -6.64 -11.90 19.28
N ILE A 300 -6.94 -10.74 19.87
CA ILE A 300 -6.43 -10.31 21.17
C ILE A 300 -7.46 -10.71 22.23
N TYR A 301 -7.00 -11.23 23.36
CA TYR A 301 -7.90 -11.63 24.45
C TYR A 301 -7.30 -11.40 25.83
N THR A 302 -8.16 -11.36 26.85
CA THR A 302 -7.80 -11.30 28.27
C THR A 302 -8.22 -12.58 29.00
N THR A 303 -7.79 -12.73 30.26
CA THR A 303 -8.11 -13.91 31.09
C THR A 303 -8.85 -13.51 32.36
N GLY A 304 -9.48 -14.48 33.02
CA GLY A 304 -10.22 -14.28 34.26
C GLY A 304 -11.74 -14.20 34.07
N LYS A 305 -12.46 -13.89 35.15
CA LYS A 305 -13.93 -13.91 35.19
C LYS A 305 -14.58 -12.90 34.23
N THR A 306 -13.89 -11.80 33.93
CA THR A 306 -14.29 -10.74 33.00
C THR A 306 -13.43 -10.78 31.72
N GLY A 307 -13.04 -11.98 31.29
CA GLY A 307 -12.26 -12.16 30.07
C GLY A 307 -13.05 -11.78 28.83
N TRP A 308 -12.37 -11.23 27.84
CA TRP A 308 -12.94 -10.79 26.56
C TRP A 308 -11.97 -11.08 25.42
N CYS A 309 -12.47 -11.04 24.18
CA CYS A 309 -11.66 -11.09 22.97
C CYS A 309 -12.10 -10.04 21.93
N LYS A 310 -11.18 -9.68 21.03
CA LYS A 310 -11.46 -8.79 19.88
C LYS A 310 -10.48 -9.03 18.74
N ILE A 311 -10.81 -8.51 17.56
CA ILE A 311 -9.88 -8.49 16.43
C ILE A 311 -8.81 -7.43 16.69
N ASN A 312 -7.56 -7.78 16.38
CA ASN A 312 -6.45 -6.85 16.47
C ASN A 312 -6.61 -5.75 15.43
N GLN A 313 -6.61 -4.49 15.90
CA GLN A 313 -6.90 -3.32 15.09
C GLN A 313 -5.98 -3.16 13.87
N LYS A 314 -4.76 -3.71 13.90
CA LYS A 314 -3.86 -3.68 12.72
C LYS A 314 -4.37 -4.46 11.50
N TYR A 315 -5.41 -5.27 11.67
CA TYR A 315 -6.01 -6.09 10.60
C TYR A 315 -7.41 -5.61 10.18
N LEU A 316 -7.93 -4.56 10.83
CA LEU A 316 -9.14 -3.83 10.45
C LEU A 316 -8.75 -2.67 9.54
#